data_AF-A0A945RKR7-F1
#
_entry.id   AF-A0A945RKR7-F1
#
_cell.length_a   1.000
_cell.length_b   1.000
_cell.length_c   1.000
_cell.angle_alpha   90.00
_cell.angle_beta   90.00
_cell.angle_gamma   90.00
#
_symmetry.space_group_name_H-M   'P 1'
#
loop_
_entity.id
_entity.type
_entity.pdbx_description
1 polymer ?
#
loop_
_entity_poly.entity_id
_entity_poly.type
_entity_poly.pdbx_seq_one_letter_code
_entity_poly.pdbx_strand_id
1 'polypeptide(L)'
;MIKKGSRSPIILNKHIDIGTPDAESDAFYLEECFVDTGLFEQLLDCENPKRIVVGRTGSGKTALLQKIISTQEHAIELAPEALSLSYISNSNIIRFFEAAGVNLSLFYVLLWRHVLTVELLKMRFDIGNKAGVEKLKNFMEGIFKKDPAKEKGLKYLEKWGDEFWEHTEYRVKEFKEKLEAELSVSAGGNIKLFQLGAEGAASLTKEQRTEIVNRANDTVSRIQIKELQEIVSLLKENVFIDSQKPFYIVIDRLDEDWADDELKFKLIKALLETVKSFQTIRTTKVILSLRSDLLTRVLKETVSSGFQEEKYAGLYLNMDWSESQLTEVIDARVNYLFKRKYTRENVKLEDIIKIGGQIQKKSPIGYLIGNAPNF
;
A
#
# COMPACT_ATOMS: atom_id res chain seq x y z
N MET A 1 -56.49 -11.91 30.48
CA MET A 1 -55.84 -12.49 29.28
C MET A 1 -55.41 -11.36 28.36
N ILE A 2 -54.11 -11.02 28.37
CA ILE A 2 -53.54 -10.00 27.48
C ILE A 2 -53.39 -10.63 26.10
N LYS A 3 -54.07 -10.09 25.08
CA LYS A 3 -53.91 -10.49 23.68
C LYS A 3 -52.44 -10.25 23.29
N LYS A 4 -51.69 -11.33 22.99
CA LYS A 4 -50.45 -11.23 22.21
C LYS A 4 -50.80 -10.53 20.90
N GLY A 5 -50.34 -9.29 20.73
CA GLY A 5 -50.55 -8.55 19.49
C GLY A 5 -49.95 -9.34 18.32
N SER A 6 -50.74 -9.66 17.31
CA SER A 6 -50.22 -10.27 16.09
C SER A 6 -49.40 -9.22 15.36
N ARG A 7 -48.07 -9.33 15.42
CA ARG A 7 -47.19 -8.55 14.54
C ARG A 7 -47.53 -8.93 13.09
N SER A 8 -47.70 -7.93 12.24
CA SER A 8 -47.87 -8.14 10.80
C SER A 8 -46.67 -8.95 10.26
N PRO A 9 -46.90 -9.89 9.32
CA PRO A 9 -45.82 -10.67 8.75
C PRO A 9 -44.83 -9.77 8.02
N ILE A 10 -43.53 -9.99 8.25
CA ILE A 10 -42.47 -9.31 7.51
C ILE A 10 -42.45 -9.87 6.08
N ILE A 11 -42.62 -8.99 5.09
CA ILE A 11 -42.56 -9.33 3.67
C ILE A 11 -41.22 -8.87 3.11
N LEU A 12 -40.42 -9.82 2.64
CA LEU A 12 -39.12 -9.56 2.02
C LEU A 12 -39.31 -9.18 0.54
N ASN A 13 -38.74 -8.05 0.14
CA ASN A 13 -38.75 -7.60 -1.25
C ASN A 13 -37.75 -8.43 -2.10
N LYS A 14 -38.04 -8.59 -3.40
CA LYS A 14 -37.21 -9.36 -4.33
C LYS A 14 -35.78 -8.84 -4.49
N HIS A 15 -35.53 -7.56 -4.21
CA HIS A 15 -34.23 -6.90 -4.36
C HIS A 15 -33.58 -6.60 -3.00
N ILE A 16 -33.84 -7.42 -1.98
CA ILE A 16 -33.12 -7.30 -0.72
C ILE A 16 -31.71 -7.87 -0.90
N ASP A 17 -30.73 -7.04 -0.60
CA ASP A 17 -29.33 -7.41 -0.43
C ASP A 17 -28.89 -7.20 1.04
N ILE A 18 -27.81 -7.87 1.42
CA ILE A 18 -27.09 -7.68 2.68
C ILE A 18 -25.67 -7.15 2.42
N GLY A 19 -25.53 -6.37 1.35
CA GLY A 19 -24.31 -5.69 0.92
C GLY A 19 -23.76 -6.13 -0.43
N THR A 20 -22.65 -5.51 -0.81
CA THR A 20 -21.98 -5.69 -2.11
C THR A 20 -20.73 -6.57 -2.02
N PRO A 21 -20.28 -7.16 -3.14
CA PRO A 21 -19.05 -7.98 -3.16
C PRO A 21 -17.76 -7.18 -2.90
N ASP A 22 -17.72 -5.93 -3.33
CA ASP A 22 -16.61 -5.00 -3.14
C ASP A 22 -16.88 -4.04 -1.99
N ALA A 23 -15.84 -3.73 -1.20
CA ALA A 23 -15.96 -2.89 0.00
C ALA A 23 -16.25 -1.41 -0.34
N GLU A 24 -15.81 -0.93 -1.50
CA GLU A 24 -15.97 0.46 -1.94
C GLU A 24 -17.44 0.83 -2.16
N SER A 25 -18.21 -0.08 -2.73
CA SER A 25 -19.65 0.09 -2.92
C SER A 25 -20.47 -0.28 -1.68
N ASP A 26 -19.86 -0.85 -0.63
CA ASP A 26 -20.55 -1.41 0.53
C ASP A 26 -20.64 -0.46 1.73
N ALA A 27 -20.42 0.85 1.52
CA ALA A 27 -20.37 1.85 2.60
C ALA A 27 -21.57 1.77 3.57
N PHE A 28 -22.74 1.34 3.09
CA PHE A 28 -23.93 1.13 3.89
C PHE A 28 -23.78 0.10 5.01
N TYR A 29 -23.07 -1.00 4.75
CA TYR A 29 -22.85 -2.09 5.71
C TYR A 29 -21.44 -2.04 6.32
N LEU A 30 -20.46 -1.50 5.60
CA LEU A 30 -19.05 -1.62 5.94
C LEU A 30 -18.71 -1.11 7.34
N GLU A 31 -19.23 0.06 7.71
CA GLU A 31 -18.93 0.69 9.00
C GLU A 31 -19.70 0.02 10.16
N GLU A 32 -20.99 -0.21 9.97
CA GLU A 32 -21.93 -0.71 11.00
C GLU A 32 -21.82 -2.22 11.23
N CYS A 33 -21.34 -2.97 10.23
CA CYS A 33 -21.23 -4.43 10.27
C CYS A 33 -19.78 -4.92 10.21
N PHE A 34 -18.81 -4.04 10.53
CA PHE A 34 -17.40 -4.43 10.62
C PHE A 34 -17.21 -5.42 11.78
N VAL A 35 -16.62 -6.58 11.48
CA VAL A 35 -16.24 -7.58 12.49
C VAL A 35 -14.73 -7.56 12.62
N ASP A 36 -14.24 -7.14 13.79
CA ASP A 36 -12.81 -7.15 14.07
C ASP A 36 -12.36 -8.55 14.52
N THR A 37 -11.42 -9.11 13.77
CA THR A 37 -10.79 -10.40 14.07
C THR A 37 -9.54 -10.25 14.96
N GLY A 38 -9.30 -9.07 15.52
CA GLY A 38 -8.12 -8.69 16.28
C GLY A 38 -6.95 -8.24 15.40
N LEU A 39 -7.19 -8.08 14.09
CA LEU A 39 -6.20 -7.59 13.13
C LEU A 39 -6.11 -6.07 13.14
N PHE A 40 -7.21 -5.38 13.44
CA PHE A 40 -7.28 -3.92 13.46
C PHE A 40 -6.37 -3.32 14.53
N GLU A 41 -6.46 -3.79 15.77
CA GLU A 41 -5.59 -3.34 16.86
C GLU A 41 -4.10 -3.58 16.58
N GLN A 42 -3.76 -4.73 15.97
CA GLN A 42 -2.38 -5.04 15.56
C GLN A 42 -1.85 -4.06 14.50
N LEU A 43 -2.73 -3.57 13.62
CA LEU A 43 -2.36 -2.56 12.63
C LEU A 43 -2.26 -1.17 13.25
N LEU A 44 -3.08 -0.80 14.22
CA LEU A 44 -2.96 0.50 14.88
C LEU A 44 -1.68 0.63 15.71
N ASP A 45 -1.16 -0.45 16.28
CA ASP A 45 0.10 -0.41 17.04
C ASP A 45 1.32 -0.18 16.12
N CYS A 46 1.90 1.02 16.14
CA CYS A 46 3.10 1.36 15.37
C CYS A 46 4.37 0.63 15.82
N GLU A 47 4.41 0.08 17.04
CA GLU A 47 5.52 -0.75 17.51
C GLU A 47 5.46 -2.17 16.92
N ASN A 48 4.26 -2.65 16.60
CA ASN A 48 4.06 -3.94 15.95
C ASN A 48 4.65 -3.93 14.53
N PRO A 49 5.58 -4.85 14.21
CA PRO A 49 6.21 -4.91 12.90
C PRO A 49 5.23 -5.29 11.79
N LYS A 50 4.14 -6.00 12.10
CA LYS A 50 3.14 -6.44 11.11
C LYS A 50 2.48 -5.25 10.44
N ARG A 51 2.53 -5.23 9.11
CA ARG A 51 2.12 -4.10 8.27
C ARG A 51 1.77 -4.48 6.83
N ILE A 52 1.88 -5.75 6.47
CA ILE A 52 1.51 -6.25 5.15
C ILE A 52 0.35 -7.20 5.36
N VAL A 53 -0.87 -6.74 5.09
CA VAL A 53 -2.08 -7.54 5.15
C VAL A 53 -2.12 -8.46 3.93
N VAL A 54 -2.03 -9.76 4.16
CA VAL A 54 -2.00 -10.77 3.10
C VAL A 54 -3.28 -11.59 3.17
N GLY A 55 -3.97 -11.74 2.05
CA GLY A 55 -5.19 -12.55 2.00
C GLY A 55 -5.77 -12.66 0.61
N ARG A 56 -6.64 -13.63 0.38
CA ARG A 56 -7.30 -13.86 -0.92
C ARG A 56 -8.27 -12.73 -1.29
N THR A 57 -8.75 -12.74 -2.53
CA THR A 57 -9.86 -11.86 -2.97
C THR A 57 -11.08 -12.09 -2.07
N GLY A 58 -11.73 -11.01 -1.65
CA GLY A 58 -12.90 -11.09 -0.77
C GLY A 58 -12.59 -11.38 0.70
N SER A 59 -11.32 -11.45 1.12
CA SER A 59 -10.97 -11.65 2.54
C SER A 59 -11.23 -10.43 3.43
N GLY A 60 -11.57 -9.25 2.87
CA GLY A 60 -11.86 -8.04 3.66
C GLY A 60 -10.65 -7.13 3.93
N LYS A 61 -9.57 -7.23 3.14
CA LYS A 61 -8.38 -6.34 3.27
C LYS A 61 -8.76 -4.87 3.13
N THR A 62 -9.49 -4.52 2.08
CA THR A 62 -9.96 -3.15 1.84
C THR A 62 -10.85 -2.64 2.97
N ALA A 63 -11.74 -3.49 3.50
CA ALA A 63 -12.57 -3.13 4.66
C ALA A 63 -11.72 -2.77 5.89
N LEU A 64 -10.68 -3.55 6.16
CA LEU A 64 -9.75 -3.30 7.28
C LEU A 64 -8.98 -1.99 7.09
N LEU A 65 -8.47 -1.72 5.89
CA LEU A 65 -7.73 -0.49 5.60
C LEU A 65 -8.65 0.75 5.64
N GLN A 66 -9.85 0.67 5.09
CA GLN A 66 -10.86 1.74 5.16
C GLN A 66 -11.26 2.05 6.62
N LYS A 67 -11.33 1.04 7.48
CA LYS A 67 -11.57 1.24 8.92
C LYS A 67 -10.45 2.06 9.58
N ILE A 68 -9.19 1.90 9.16
CA ILE A 68 -8.08 2.72 9.65
C ILE A 68 -8.24 4.16 9.19
N ILE A 69 -8.52 4.38 7.90
CA ILE A 69 -8.73 5.73 7.35
C ILE A 69 -9.87 6.45 8.07
N SER A 70 -11.00 5.78 8.31
CA SER A 70 -12.18 6.43 8.89
C SER A 70 -12.08 6.68 10.41
N THR A 71 -11.18 6.00 11.11
CA THR A 71 -11.07 6.10 12.58
C THR A 71 -9.87 6.89 13.07
N GLN A 72 -8.81 7.02 12.27
CA GLN A 72 -7.58 7.68 12.67
C GLN A 72 -7.53 9.12 12.16
N GLU A 73 -7.11 10.05 13.02
CA GLU A 73 -7.01 11.48 12.67
C GLU A 73 -6.00 11.75 11.55
N HIS A 74 -4.90 10.98 11.53
CA HIS A 74 -3.82 11.14 10.56
C HIS A 74 -3.64 9.84 9.76
N ALA A 75 -4.60 9.57 8.88
CA ALA A 75 -4.54 8.44 7.95
C ALA A 75 -4.91 8.85 6.53
N ILE A 76 -4.14 8.36 5.56
CA ILE A 76 -4.38 8.58 4.13
C ILE A 76 -4.24 7.29 3.33
N GLU A 77 -4.98 7.20 2.23
CA GLU A 77 -4.82 6.18 1.20
C GLU A 77 -3.87 6.69 0.11
N LEU A 78 -2.87 5.89 -0.23
CA LEU A 78 -2.01 6.11 -1.38
C LEU A 78 -2.33 5.04 -2.43
N ALA A 79 -3.15 5.40 -3.41
CA ALA A 79 -3.53 4.54 -4.53
C ALA A 79 -2.38 4.42 -5.54
N PRO A 80 -1.94 3.20 -5.92
CA PRO A 80 -0.91 3.00 -6.94
C PRO A 80 -1.21 3.66 -8.28
N GLU A 81 -2.49 3.72 -8.67
CA GLU A 81 -2.96 4.31 -9.92
C GLU A 81 -2.69 5.82 -9.96
N ALA A 82 -2.76 6.50 -8.81
CA ALA A 82 -2.51 7.93 -8.68
C ALA A 82 -1.02 8.32 -8.76
N LEU A 83 -0.12 7.33 -8.78
CA LEU A 83 1.32 7.54 -8.89
C LEU A 83 1.77 7.66 -10.35
N SER A 84 0.92 7.33 -11.32
CA SER A 84 1.26 7.29 -12.75
C SER A 84 2.57 6.53 -13.04
N LEU A 85 2.78 5.40 -12.37
CA LEU A 85 3.98 4.57 -12.49
C LEU A 85 4.14 3.97 -13.91
N SER A 86 3.07 3.96 -14.71
CA SER A 86 3.11 3.68 -16.15
C SER A 86 4.07 4.61 -16.92
N TYR A 87 4.37 5.82 -16.44
CA TYR A 87 5.39 6.66 -17.06
C TYR A 87 6.79 6.07 -16.97
N ILE A 88 7.10 5.35 -15.89
CA ILE A 88 8.37 4.62 -15.75
C ILE A 88 8.41 3.48 -16.76
N SER A 89 7.31 2.74 -16.89
CA SER A 89 7.23 1.60 -17.80
C SER A 89 7.42 2.02 -19.26
N ASN A 90 6.98 3.23 -19.65
CA ASN A 90 7.13 3.78 -20.99
C ASN A 90 8.50 4.41 -21.30
N SER A 91 9.48 4.30 -20.40
CA SER A 91 10.82 4.83 -20.64
C SER A 91 11.68 3.88 -21.47
N ASN A 92 12.06 4.30 -22.68
CA ASN A 92 13.03 3.57 -23.49
C ASN A 92 14.40 3.49 -22.81
N ILE A 93 14.80 4.54 -22.08
CA ILE A 93 16.08 4.56 -21.36
C ILE A 93 16.07 3.50 -20.25
N ILE A 94 15.04 3.46 -19.41
CA ILE A 94 14.93 2.46 -18.33
C ILE A 94 14.88 1.06 -18.93
N ARG A 95 14.04 0.82 -19.95
CA ARG A 95 13.97 -0.46 -20.66
C ARG A 95 15.32 -0.89 -21.23
N PHE A 96 16.09 0.03 -21.80
CA PHE A 96 17.44 -0.24 -22.30
C PHE A 96 18.35 -0.73 -21.18
N PHE A 97 18.40 -0.01 -20.05
CA PHE A 97 19.30 -0.37 -18.95
C PHE A 97 18.88 -1.68 -18.26
N GLU A 98 17.58 -1.93 -18.09
CA GLU A 98 17.09 -3.22 -17.58
C GLU A 98 17.47 -4.37 -18.54
N ALA A 99 17.23 -4.21 -19.85
CA ALA A 99 17.59 -5.21 -20.85
C ALA A 99 19.11 -5.40 -21.00
N ALA A 100 19.91 -4.38 -20.69
CA ALA A 100 21.36 -4.48 -20.62
C ALA A 100 21.83 -5.30 -19.40
N GLY A 101 20.99 -5.46 -18.37
CA GLY A 101 21.27 -6.21 -17.15
C GLY A 101 21.62 -5.34 -15.94
N VAL A 102 21.28 -4.03 -15.98
CA VAL A 102 21.48 -3.13 -14.84
C VAL A 102 20.42 -3.39 -13.79
N ASN A 103 20.85 -3.45 -12.52
CA ASN A 103 19.91 -3.61 -11.42
C ASN A 103 19.39 -2.24 -10.97
N LEU A 104 18.14 -1.94 -11.34
CA LEU A 104 17.45 -0.71 -10.93
C LEU A 104 16.67 -0.85 -9.62
N SER A 105 16.78 -1.98 -8.89
CA SER A 105 16.00 -2.22 -7.66
C SER A 105 16.20 -1.13 -6.61
N LEU A 106 17.43 -0.65 -6.45
CA LEU A 106 17.72 0.44 -5.52
C LEU A 106 16.95 1.70 -5.89
N PHE A 107 16.84 2.05 -7.17
CA PHE A 107 16.07 3.23 -7.60
C PHE A 107 14.60 3.12 -7.28
N TYR A 108 14.00 1.96 -7.49
CA TYR A 108 12.60 1.73 -7.13
C TYR A 108 12.39 1.89 -5.60
N VAL A 109 13.37 1.50 -4.78
CA VAL A 109 13.35 1.75 -3.33
C VAL A 109 13.47 3.26 -3.05
N LEU A 110 14.36 3.97 -3.74
CA LEU A 110 14.49 5.42 -3.58
C LEU A 110 13.18 6.15 -3.92
N LEU A 111 12.51 5.74 -5.01
CA LEU A 111 11.23 6.28 -5.45
C LEU A 111 10.17 6.13 -4.35
N TRP A 112 9.97 4.91 -3.85
CA TRP A 112 8.99 4.68 -2.78
C TRP A 112 9.31 5.43 -1.50
N ARG A 113 10.58 5.50 -1.12
CA ARG A 113 11.03 6.30 0.03
C ARG A 113 10.68 7.77 -0.14
N HIS A 114 10.93 8.31 -1.33
CA HIS A 114 10.59 9.69 -1.67
C HIS A 114 9.08 9.91 -1.54
N VAL A 115 8.26 9.11 -2.24
CA VAL A 115 6.81 9.23 -2.22
C VAL A 115 6.26 9.17 -0.79
N LEU A 116 6.64 8.14 -0.01
CA LEU A 116 6.15 7.96 1.36
C LEU A 116 6.61 9.07 2.31
N THR A 117 7.86 9.53 2.18
CA THR A 117 8.38 10.66 2.98
C THR A 117 7.56 11.90 2.73
N VAL A 118 7.27 12.21 1.46
CA VAL A 118 6.51 13.41 1.10
C VAL A 118 5.10 13.30 1.64
N GLU A 119 4.41 12.18 1.45
CA GLU A 119 3.04 11.98 1.96
C GLU A 119 2.96 12.14 3.49
N LEU A 120 3.93 11.58 4.21
CA LEU A 120 4.06 11.76 5.66
C LEU A 120 4.25 13.24 6.04
N LEU A 121 5.16 13.95 5.37
CA LEU A 121 5.40 15.38 5.63
C LEU A 121 4.18 16.23 5.30
N LYS A 122 3.48 15.95 4.19
CA LYS A 122 2.24 16.64 3.81
C LYS A 122 1.18 16.49 4.89
N MET A 123 0.98 15.28 5.40
CA MET A 123 0.05 14.99 6.49
C MET A 123 0.47 15.68 7.80
N ARG A 124 1.76 15.68 8.14
CA ARG A 124 2.28 16.25 9.39
C ARG A 124 2.22 17.78 9.46
N PHE A 125 2.42 18.45 8.33
CA PHE A 125 2.51 19.91 8.25
C PHE A 125 1.30 20.56 7.56
N ASP A 126 0.33 19.76 7.15
CA ASP A 126 -0.87 20.19 6.40
C ASP A 126 -0.47 20.96 5.13
N ILE A 127 0.39 20.33 4.32
CA ILE A 127 0.95 20.93 3.11
C ILE A 127 -0.08 20.82 1.97
N GLY A 128 -1.11 21.67 2.05
CA GLY A 128 -2.07 21.97 0.98
C GLY A 128 -2.15 23.45 0.65
N ASN A 129 -1.36 24.29 1.33
CA ASN A 129 -1.32 25.74 1.15
C ASN A 129 0.08 26.29 1.50
N LYS A 130 0.33 27.57 1.17
CA LYS A 130 1.63 28.23 1.43
C LYS A 130 2.05 28.21 2.91
N ALA A 131 1.09 28.27 3.84
CA ALA A 131 1.39 28.28 5.27
C ALA A 131 1.93 26.92 5.76
N GLY A 132 1.44 25.81 5.22
CA GLY A 132 1.99 24.47 5.52
C GLY A 132 3.45 24.33 5.06
N VAL A 133 3.76 24.84 3.87
CA VAL A 133 5.13 24.88 3.33
C VAL A 133 6.05 25.74 4.21
N GLU A 134 5.59 26.92 4.63
CA GLU A 134 6.36 27.80 5.53
C GLU A 134 6.60 27.15 6.91
N LYS A 135 5.60 26.48 7.48
CA LYS A 135 5.78 25.73 8.75
C LYS A 135 6.88 24.69 8.63
N LEU A 136 6.88 23.93 7.54
CA LEU A 136 7.94 22.97 7.28
C LEU A 136 9.30 23.66 7.12
N LYS A 137 9.41 24.70 6.28
CA LYS A 137 10.68 25.43 6.09
C LYS A 137 11.24 25.94 7.41
N ASN A 138 10.42 26.59 8.23
CA ASN A 138 10.81 27.07 9.56
C ASN A 138 11.27 25.94 10.49
N PHE A 139 10.56 24.81 10.46
CA PHE A 139 10.93 23.62 11.24
C PHE A 139 12.29 23.05 10.79
N MET A 140 12.49 22.95 9.48
CA MET A 140 13.71 22.46 8.84
C MET A 140 14.92 23.35 9.13
N GLU A 141 14.77 24.68 9.03
CA GLU A 141 15.80 25.63 9.44
C GLU A 141 16.16 25.50 10.93
N GLY A 142 15.16 25.23 11.77
CA GLY A 142 15.35 25.00 13.20
C GLY A 142 16.18 23.76 13.52
N ILE A 143 16.02 22.69 12.74
CA ILE A 143 16.85 21.47 12.84
C ILE A 143 18.26 21.77 12.36
N PHE A 144 18.40 22.42 11.21
CA PHE A 144 19.70 22.72 10.60
C PHE A 144 20.62 23.49 11.55
N LYS A 145 20.08 24.50 12.23
CA LYS A 145 20.82 25.30 13.22
C LYS A 145 21.35 24.47 14.39
N LYS A 146 20.71 23.35 14.72
CA LYS A 146 21.05 22.50 15.86
C LYS A 146 21.94 21.32 15.48
N ASP A 147 21.78 20.78 14.28
CA ASP A 147 22.52 19.61 13.82
C ASP A 147 22.92 19.74 12.33
N PRO A 148 24.12 20.29 12.05
CA PRO A 148 24.65 20.39 10.70
C PRO A 148 24.83 19.04 10.00
N ALA A 149 24.90 17.92 10.73
CA ALA A 149 25.01 16.59 10.10
C ALA A 149 23.75 16.22 9.30
N LYS A 150 22.60 16.86 9.60
CA LYS A 150 21.32 16.67 8.91
C LYS A 150 21.13 17.58 7.69
N GLU A 151 22.12 18.42 7.38
CA GLU A 151 22.11 19.34 6.24
C GLU A 151 21.80 18.66 4.91
N LYS A 152 22.28 17.44 4.71
CA LYS A 152 22.09 16.70 3.46
C LYS A 152 20.65 16.24 3.25
N GLY A 153 19.98 15.73 4.29
CA GLY A 153 18.55 15.39 4.22
C GLY A 153 17.68 16.62 3.97
N LEU A 154 18.09 17.78 4.50
CA LEU A 154 17.48 19.09 4.25
C LEU A 154 17.70 19.55 2.80
N LYS A 155 18.96 19.54 2.34
CA LYS A 155 19.33 19.87 0.95
C LYS A 155 18.67 18.96 -0.06
N TYR A 156 18.44 17.69 0.29
CA TYR A 156 17.62 16.81 -0.52
C TYR A 156 16.22 17.42 -0.67
N LEU A 157 15.50 17.67 0.42
CA LEU A 157 14.14 18.25 0.36
C LEU A 157 14.09 19.60 -0.38
N GLU A 158 15.14 20.42 -0.27
CA GLU A 158 15.30 21.69 -1.01
C GLU A 158 15.63 21.49 -2.50
N LYS A 159 16.48 20.52 -2.87
CA LYS A 159 16.87 20.22 -4.26
C LYS A 159 15.68 19.80 -5.12
N TRP A 160 14.65 19.28 -4.48
CA TRP A 160 13.38 18.94 -5.13
C TRP A 160 12.32 20.04 -4.93
N GLY A 161 12.63 21.12 -4.21
CA GLY A 161 11.71 22.09 -3.62
C GLY A 161 11.38 23.32 -4.47
N ASP A 162 10.39 23.16 -5.35
CA ASP A 162 9.30 24.12 -5.62
C ASP A 162 8.08 23.34 -6.15
N GLU A 163 8.34 22.30 -6.95
CA GLU A 163 7.36 21.31 -7.44
C GLU A 163 7.21 20.09 -6.49
N PHE A 164 8.04 19.99 -5.45
CA PHE A 164 8.03 18.91 -4.45
C PHE A 164 6.66 18.63 -3.83
N TRP A 165 5.87 19.68 -3.63
CA TRP A 165 4.62 19.63 -2.87
C TRP A 165 3.39 19.36 -3.76
N GLU A 166 3.59 19.32 -5.07
CA GLU A 166 2.57 19.10 -6.09
C GLU A 166 1.97 17.68 -6.05
N HIS A 167 1.07 17.39 -6.99
CA HIS A 167 0.45 16.07 -7.16
C HIS A 167 1.48 14.94 -7.32
N THR A 168 1.16 13.75 -6.81
CA THR A 168 2.08 12.60 -6.76
C THR A 168 2.60 12.16 -8.12
N GLU A 169 1.77 12.25 -9.16
CA GLU A 169 2.13 12.00 -10.56
C GLU A 169 3.32 12.87 -11.04
N TYR A 170 3.32 14.17 -10.71
CA TYR A 170 4.40 15.07 -11.14
C TYR A 170 5.74 14.64 -10.53
N ARG A 171 5.73 14.25 -9.26
CA ARG A 171 6.92 13.77 -8.54
C ARG A 171 7.52 12.51 -9.16
N VAL A 172 6.67 11.55 -9.55
CA VAL A 172 7.13 10.32 -10.21
C VAL A 172 7.77 10.65 -11.57
N LYS A 173 7.18 11.59 -12.32
CA LYS A 173 7.72 12.04 -13.60
C LYS A 173 9.07 12.76 -13.44
N GLU A 174 9.18 13.71 -12.52
CA GLU A 174 10.42 14.43 -12.25
C GLU A 174 11.52 13.46 -11.78
N PHE A 175 11.17 12.52 -10.90
CA PHE A 175 12.08 11.48 -10.43
C PHE A 175 12.58 10.60 -11.58
N LYS A 176 11.69 10.18 -12.48
CA LYS A 176 12.03 9.45 -13.70
C LYS A 176 12.98 10.25 -14.58
N GLU A 177 12.70 11.52 -14.87
CA GLU A 177 13.53 12.35 -15.75
C GLU A 177 14.95 12.54 -15.21
N LYS A 178 15.09 12.75 -13.90
CA LYS A 178 16.39 12.81 -13.23
C LYS A 178 17.15 11.48 -13.33
N LEU A 179 16.45 10.36 -13.12
CA LEU A 179 17.02 9.02 -13.27
C LEU A 179 17.52 8.77 -14.71
N GLU A 180 16.71 9.11 -15.71
CA GLU A 180 17.07 8.97 -17.12
C GLU A 180 18.31 9.79 -17.49
N ALA A 181 18.40 11.01 -16.98
CA ALA A 181 19.54 11.88 -17.18
C ALA A 181 20.82 11.29 -16.56
N GLU A 182 20.76 10.84 -15.31
CA GLU A 182 21.92 10.26 -14.60
C GLU A 182 22.40 8.96 -15.26
N LEU A 183 21.48 8.08 -15.67
CA LEU A 183 21.81 6.87 -16.40
C LEU A 183 22.43 7.17 -17.77
N SER A 184 21.86 8.11 -18.53
CA SER A 184 22.37 8.50 -19.84
C SER A 184 23.79 9.09 -19.78
N VAL A 185 24.08 9.89 -18.75
CA VAL A 185 25.41 10.42 -18.48
C VAL A 185 26.40 9.29 -18.14
N SER A 186 25.99 8.35 -17.30
CA SER A 186 26.87 7.24 -16.86
C SER A 186 27.33 6.35 -18.03
N ALA A 187 26.47 6.16 -19.02
CA ALA A 187 26.75 5.33 -20.19
C ALA A 187 27.41 6.10 -21.35
N GLY A 188 27.86 7.34 -21.14
CA GLY A 188 28.67 8.09 -22.10
C GLY A 188 27.90 8.69 -23.27
N GLY A 189 26.58 8.92 -23.14
CA GLY A 189 25.83 9.72 -24.12
C GLY A 189 25.51 9.03 -25.45
N ASN A 190 25.45 7.69 -25.51
CA ASN A 190 24.98 6.94 -26.68
C ASN A 190 23.44 7.02 -26.88
N ILE A 191 22.93 8.25 -27.03
CA ILE A 191 21.51 8.59 -27.07
C ILE A 191 20.74 7.78 -28.13
N LYS A 192 21.36 7.49 -29.28
CA LYS A 192 20.74 6.70 -30.35
C LYS A 192 20.42 5.27 -29.94
N LEU A 193 21.26 4.62 -29.12
CA LEU A 193 21.00 3.27 -28.64
C LEU A 193 19.93 3.27 -27.55
N PHE A 194 19.90 4.30 -26.70
CA PHE A 194 18.90 4.40 -25.64
C PHE A 194 17.49 4.63 -26.19
N GLN A 195 17.36 5.38 -27.29
CA GLN A 195 16.08 5.59 -27.98
C GLN A 195 15.46 4.28 -28.50
N LEU A 196 16.28 3.27 -28.81
CA LEU A 196 15.84 1.95 -29.26
C LEU A 196 15.44 1.02 -28.10
N GLY A 197 15.56 1.45 -26.85
CA GLY A 197 15.13 0.67 -25.69
C GLY A 197 15.77 -0.71 -25.62
N ALA A 198 14.95 -1.75 -25.44
CA ALA A 198 15.41 -3.13 -25.35
C ALA A 198 16.16 -3.63 -26.62
N GLU A 199 15.76 -3.16 -27.81
CA GLU A 199 16.45 -3.50 -29.07
C GLU A 199 17.86 -2.90 -29.12
N GLY A 200 18.00 -1.67 -28.63
CA GLY A 200 19.30 -1.04 -28.45
C GLY A 200 20.21 -1.85 -27.53
N ALA A 201 19.68 -2.37 -26.42
CA ALA A 201 20.43 -3.21 -25.49
C ALA A 201 20.82 -4.58 -26.08
N ALA A 202 19.97 -5.13 -26.96
CA ALA A 202 20.26 -6.38 -27.68
C ALA A 202 21.40 -6.21 -28.71
N SER A 203 21.58 -5.01 -29.26
CA SER A 203 22.64 -4.69 -30.22
C SER A 203 24.04 -4.50 -29.60
N LEU A 204 24.15 -4.46 -28.27
CA LEU A 204 25.41 -4.27 -27.56
C LEU A 204 26.32 -5.50 -27.69
N THR A 205 27.62 -5.27 -27.92
CA THR A 205 28.62 -6.34 -27.76
C THR A 205 28.75 -6.75 -26.29
N LYS A 206 29.38 -7.90 -26.02
CA LYS A 206 29.61 -8.37 -24.64
C LYS A 206 30.44 -7.37 -23.84
N GLU A 207 31.45 -6.78 -24.46
CA GLU A 207 32.34 -5.78 -23.84
C GLU A 207 31.55 -4.50 -23.51
N GLN A 208 30.77 -3.98 -24.47
CA GLN A 208 29.95 -2.79 -24.27
C GLN A 208 28.90 -2.99 -23.19
N ARG A 209 28.23 -4.15 -23.17
CA ARG A 209 27.25 -4.50 -22.14
C ARG A 209 27.90 -4.51 -20.75
N THR A 210 29.06 -5.16 -20.62
CA THR A 210 29.78 -5.23 -19.34
C THR A 210 30.19 -3.85 -18.85
N GLU A 211 30.71 -3.01 -19.75
CA GLU A 211 31.10 -1.63 -19.42
C GLU A 211 29.91 -0.77 -18.99
N ILE A 212 28.80 -0.81 -19.75
CA ILE A 212 27.58 -0.08 -19.43
C ILE A 212 27.01 -0.55 -18.08
N VAL A 213 26.93 -1.86 -17.85
CA VAL A 213 26.40 -2.41 -16.61
C VAL A 213 27.22 -1.98 -15.41
N ASN A 214 28.56 -2.05 -15.50
CA ASN A 214 29.43 -1.62 -14.42
C ASN A 214 29.28 -0.13 -14.12
N ARG A 215 29.33 0.74 -15.13
CA ARG A 215 29.19 2.20 -14.96
C ARG A 215 27.82 2.60 -14.43
N ALA A 216 26.77 1.96 -14.91
CA ALA A 216 25.40 2.20 -14.46
C ALA A 216 25.23 1.74 -13.02
N ASN A 217 25.66 0.53 -12.66
CA ASN A 217 25.59 0.02 -11.28
C ASN A 217 26.40 0.89 -10.30
N ASP A 218 27.59 1.36 -10.69
CA ASP A 218 28.37 2.31 -9.88
C ASP A 218 27.62 3.64 -9.69
N THR A 219 26.88 4.07 -10.71
CA THR A 219 26.07 5.29 -10.65
C THR A 219 24.85 5.09 -9.77
N VAL A 220 24.09 3.99 -9.93
CA VAL A 220 22.99 3.59 -9.05
C VAL A 220 23.44 3.55 -7.59
N SER A 221 24.59 2.92 -7.33
CA SER A 221 25.15 2.80 -5.99
C SER A 221 25.60 4.15 -5.41
N ARG A 222 26.05 5.08 -6.27
CA ARG A 222 26.43 6.45 -5.89
C ARG A 222 25.23 7.38 -5.70
N ILE A 223 24.08 7.12 -6.36
CA ILE A 223 22.83 7.88 -6.24
C ILE A 223 22.11 7.60 -4.90
N GLN A 224 22.88 7.73 -3.81
CA GLN A 224 22.43 8.10 -2.47
C GLN A 224 21.55 7.10 -1.72
N ILE A 225 22.23 6.04 -1.27
CA ILE A 225 21.86 5.34 -0.02
C ILE A 225 22.03 6.27 1.21
N LYS A 226 23.00 7.18 1.19
CA LYS A 226 23.35 8.04 2.35
C LYS A 226 22.29 9.11 2.65
N GLU A 227 21.86 9.89 1.66
CA GLU A 227 20.89 10.98 1.89
C GLU A 227 19.51 10.45 2.30
N LEU A 228 19.11 9.29 1.77
CA LEU A 228 17.83 8.68 2.17
C LEU A 228 17.86 8.00 3.55
N GLN A 229 19.01 7.47 3.99
CA GLN A 229 19.16 7.02 5.39
C GLN A 229 19.04 8.19 6.36
N GLU A 230 19.62 9.34 6.00
CA GLU A 230 19.53 10.57 6.78
C GLU A 230 18.09 11.09 6.84
N ILE A 231 17.29 10.97 5.78
CA ILE A 231 15.86 11.32 5.81
C ILE A 231 15.08 10.45 6.79
N VAL A 232 15.23 9.12 6.74
CA VAL A 232 14.51 8.23 7.66
C VAL A 232 14.90 8.53 9.12
N SER A 233 16.19 8.78 9.37
CA SER A 233 16.68 9.24 10.69
C SER A 233 16.08 10.59 11.09
N LEU A 234 16.02 11.56 10.18
CA LEU A 234 15.39 12.86 10.42
C LEU A 234 13.88 12.73 10.73
N LEU A 235 13.16 11.90 9.97
CA LEU A 235 11.75 11.63 10.21
C LEU A 235 11.55 11.05 11.61
N LYS A 236 12.37 10.05 11.97
CA LYS A 236 12.32 9.36 13.26
C LYS A 236 12.68 10.26 14.45
N GLU A 237 13.74 11.04 14.33
CA GLU A 237 14.36 11.75 15.46
C GLU A 237 13.83 13.17 15.65
N ASN A 238 13.21 13.75 14.63
CA ASN A 238 12.80 15.15 14.66
C ASN A 238 11.33 15.37 14.29
N VAL A 239 10.82 14.70 13.24
CA VAL A 239 9.49 15.01 12.69
C VAL A 239 8.39 14.28 13.46
N PHE A 240 8.57 12.98 13.64
CA PHE A 240 7.57 12.06 14.19
C PHE A 240 8.02 11.51 15.54
N ILE A 241 8.13 12.41 16.52
CA ILE A 241 8.60 12.08 17.88
C ILE A 241 7.47 11.92 18.91
N ASP A 242 6.26 12.37 18.57
CA ASP A 242 5.10 12.35 19.48
C ASP A 242 4.34 11.03 19.33
N SER A 243 4.46 10.14 20.32
CA SER A 243 3.78 8.85 20.33
C SER A 243 2.26 8.93 20.50
N GLN A 244 1.72 10.09 20.90
CA GLN A 244 0.28 10.32 20.98
C GLN A 244 -0.34 10.67 19.62
N LYS A 245 0.49 10.92 18.60
CA LYS A 245 0.05 11.30 17.24
C LYS A 245 0.58 10.31 16.21
N PRO A 246 -0.06 9.14 16.07
CA PRO A 246 0.32 8.18 15.05
C PRO A 246 -0.11 8.64 13.66
N PHE A 247 0.72 8.35 12.65
CA PHE A 247 0.49 8.68 11.25
C PHE A 247 0.43 7.41 10.40
N TYR A 248 -0.63 7.22 9.63
CA TYR A 248 -0.86 6.02 8.83
C TYR A 248 -0.91 6.33 7.34
N ILE A 249 -0.17 5.56 6.55
CA ILE A 249 -0.34 5.50 5.09
C ILE A 249 -0.82 4.10 4.77
N VAL A 250 -1.97 3.96 4.12
CA VAL A 250 -2.44 2.68 3.62
C VAL A 250 -2.29 2.63 2.10
N ILE A 251 -1.82 1.49 1.59
CA ILE A 251 -1.68 1.23 0.15
C ILE A 251 -2.48 -0.04 -0.13
N ASP A 252 -3.54 0.09 -0.91
CA ASP A 252 -4.38 -1.02 -1.36
C ASP A 252 -4.27 -1.18 -2.88
N ARG A 253 -4.94 -2.21 -3.42
CA ARG A 253 -5.09 -2.44 -4.88
C ARG A 253 -3.79 -2.59 -5.66
N LEU A 254 -2.74 -3.07 -4.99
CA LEU A 254 -1.46 -3.36 -5.65
C LEU A 254 -1.56 -4.46 -6.73
N ASP A 255 -2.67 -5.21 -6.77
CA ASP A 255 -2.99 -6.19 -7.82
C ASP A 255 -3.61 -5.62 -9.10
N GLU A 256 -4.01 -4.35 -9.12
CA GLU A 256 -4.59 -3.70 -10.30
C GLU A 256 -3.55 -3.35 -11.38
N ASP A 257 -4.03 -2.83 -12.51
CA ASP A 257 -3.26 -2.59 -13.73
C ASP A 257 -2.61 -1.21 -13.78
N TRP A 258 -1.82 -0.87 -12.76
CA TRP A 258 -1.10 0.41 -12.66
C TRP A 258 0.30 0.41 -13.29
N ALA A 259 0.83 -0.77 -13.66
CA ALA A 259 2.10 -0.94 -14.38
C ALA A 259 2.17 -2.30 -15.11
N ASP A 260 3.08 -2.42 -16.07
CA ASP A 260 3.40 -3.71 -16.71
C ASP A 260 3.93 -4.72 -15.68
N ASP A 261 3.54 -6.00 -15.78
CA ASP A 261 3.79 -7.03 -14.76
C ASP A 261 5.25 -7.12 -14.29
N GLU A 262 6.22 -7.07 -15.22
CA GLU A 262 7.64 -7.13 -14.87
C GLU A 262 8.06 -5.94 -13.97
N LEU A 263 7.64 -4.73 -14.33
CA LEU A 263 7.92 -3.54 -13.55
C LEU A 263 7.10 -3.53 -12.25
N LYS A 264 5.83 -3.94 -12.31
CA LYS A 264 4.92 -4.07 -11.16
C LYS A 264 5.56 -4.92 -10.07
N PHE A 265 6.12 -6.08 -10.41
CA PHE A 265 6.77 -6.95 -9.43
C PHE A 265 8.02 -6.31 -8.82
N LYS A 266 8.86 -5.65 -9.63
CA LYS A 266 10.06 -4.94 -9.15
C LYS A 266 9.68 -3.79 -8.20
N LEU A 267 8.65 -3.03 -8.54
CA LEU A 267 8.15 -1.91 -7.73
C LEU A 267 7.49 -2.40 -6.43
N ILE A 268 6.70 -3.47 -6.45
CA ILE A 268 6.13 -4.05 -5.23
C ILE A 268 7.26 -4.55 -4.31
N LYS A 269 8.25 -5.27 -4.84
CA LYS A 269 9.41 -5.69 -4.03
C LYS A 269 10.11 -4.49 -3.37
N ALA A 270 10.36 -3.44 -4.14
CA ALA A 270 10.97 -2.22 -3.62
C ALA A 270 10.10 -1.52 -2.56
N LEU A 271 8.77 -1.59 -2.68
CA LEU A 271 7.83 -1.13 -1.66
C LEU A 271 7.95 -1.95 -0.37
N LEU A 272 8.02 -3.28 -0.47
CA LEU A 272 8.23 -4.17 0.69
C LEU A 272 9.52 -3.81 1.44
N GLU A 273 10.62 -3.60 0.70
CA GLU A 273 11.90 -3.17 1.25
C GLU A 273 11.81 -1.80 1.93
N THR A 274 11.09 -0.87 1.31
CA THR A 274 10.90 0.48 1.84
C THR A 274 10.09 0.48 3.13
N VAL A 275 8.94 -0.19 3.13
CA VAL A 275 8.03 -0.29 4.27
C VAL A 275 8.68 -1.00 5.46
N LYS A 276 9.56 -1.97 5.18
CA LYS A 276 10.42 -2.58 6.19
C LYS A 276 11.37 -1.57 6.83
N SER A 277 11.99 -0.68 6.06
CA SER A 277 12.90 0.33 6.62
C SER A 277 12.18 1.39 7.49
N PHE A 278 10.95 1.74 7.10
CA PHE A 278 10.11 2.70 7.82
C PHE A 278 9.62 2.17 9.18
N GLN A 279 9.76 0.87 9.49
CA GLN A 279 9.42 0.31 10.80
C GLN A 279 10.19 0.92 11.97
N THR A 280 11.32 1.56 11.67
CA THR A 280 12.15 2.24 12.67
C THR A 280 11.53 3.53 13.20
N ILE A 281 10.53 4.08 12.50
CA ILE A 281 9.79 5.29 12.89
C ILE A 281 8.55 4.85 13.67
N ARG A 282 8.62 4.92 15.00
CA ARG A 282 7.65 4.32 15.95
C ARG A 282 6.28 4.98 16.05
N THR A 283 6.10 6.07 15.33
CA THR A 283 4.92 6.95 15.33
C THR A 283 4.28 7.01 13.94
N THR A 284 4.82 6.24 12.99
CA THR A 284 4.30 6.15 11.63
C THR A 284 4.11 4.69 11.26
N LYS A 285 3.09 4.37 10.48
CA LYS A 285 2.92 3.03 9.94
C LYS A 285 2.44 3.08 8.49
N VAL A 286 3.23 2.46 7.62
CA VAL A 286 2.85 2.24 6.23
C VAL A 286 2.32 0.82 6.12
N ILE A 287 1.04 0.68 5.76
CA ILE A 287 0.30 -0.58 5.73
C ILE A 287 -0.01 -0.93 4.29
N LEU A 288 0.34 -2.14 3.88
CA LEU A 288 0.11 -2.66 2.53
C LEU A 288 -0.98 -3.71 2.56
N SER A 289 -1.87 -3.72 1.57
CA SER A 289 -2.74 -4.84 1.28
C SER A 289 -2.21 -5.57 0.04
N LEU A 290 -2.01 -6.88 0.16
CA LEU A 290 -1.55 -7.72 -0.93
C LEU A 290 -2.38 -8.99 -1.02
N ARG A 291 -2.65 -9.40 -2.26
CA ARG A 291 -3.15 -10.75 -2.50
C ARG A 291 -2.06 -11.78 -2.34
N SER A 292 -2.41 -12.94 -1.79
CA SER A 292 -1.45 -14.02 -1.52
C SER A 292 -0.78 -14.55 -2.80
N ASP A 293 -1.52 -14.61 -3.92
CA ASP A 293 -1.00 -15.03 -5.22
C ASP A 293 -0.05 -13.99 -5.83
N LEU A 294 -0.39 -12.70 -5.73
CA LEU A 294 0.49 -11.60 -6.16
C LEU A 294 1.79 -11.60 -5.36
N LEU A 295 1.71 -11.68 -4.03
CA LEU A 295 2.89 -11.75 -3.17
C LEU A 295 3.79 -12.92 -3.57
N THR A 296 3.20 -14.11 -3.78
CA THR A 296 3.94 -15.29 -4.23
C THR A 296 4.65 -15.06 -5.56
N ARG A 297 3.99 -14.41 -6.53
CA ARG A 297 4.60 -14.07 -7.83
C ARG A 297 5.73 -13.06 -7.69
N VAL A 298 5.52 -11.97 -6.94
CA VAL A 298 6.56 -10.96 -6.67
C VAL A 298 7.82 -11.63 -6.11
N LEU A 299 7.66 -12.51 -5.12
CA LEU A 299 8.80 -13.18 -4.48
C LEU A 299 9.53 -14.14 -5.43
N LYS A 300 8.81 -14.82 -6.34
CA LYS A 300 9.38 -15.75 -7.33
C LYS A 300 10.07 -15.05 -8.50
N GLU A 301 9.45 -14.01 -9.04
CA GLU A 301 9.92 -13.33 -10.26
C GLU A 301 11.02 -12.30 -9.98
N THR A 302 11.21 -11.91 -8.71
CA THR A 302 12.21 -10.91 -8.33
C THR A 302 13.37 -11.47 -7.52
N VAL A 303 13.60 -12.79 -7.57
CA VAL A 303 14.73 -13.42 -6.87
C VAL A 303 16.04 -12.83 -7.38
N SER A 304 16.67 -12.02 -6.54
CA SER A 304 18.02 -11.50 -6.75
C SER A 304 18.98 -12.19 -5.77
N SER A 305 20.26 -12.27 -6.12
CA SER A 305 21.29 -12.76 -5.20
C SER A 305 21.20 -12.01 -3.85
N GLY A 306 20.93 -12.75 -2.77
CA GLY A 306 20.79 -12.21 -1.41
C GLY A 306 19.36 -11.91 -0.93
N PHE A 307 18.32 -12.13 -1.74
CA PHE A 307 16.93 -12.04 -1.27
C PHE A 307 16.61 -13.18 -0.31
N GLN A 308 16.11 -12.85 0.89
CA GLN A 308 15.74 -13.81 1.93
C GLN A 308 14.29 -13.56 2.32
N GLU A 309 13.38 -14.39 1.83
CA GLU A 309 11.94 -14.26 2.07
C GLU A 309 11.57 -14.24 3.56
N GLU A 310 12.26 -15.06 4.37
CA GLU A 310 12.10 -15.14 5.82
C GLU A 310 12.23 -13.78 6.52
N LYS A 311 13.01 -12.86 5.95
CA LYS A 311 13.20 -11.50 6.48
C LYS A 311 11.95 -10.63 6.40
N TYR A 312 10.91 -11.04 5.67
CA TYR A 312 9.63 -10.35 5.52
C TYR A 312 8.49 -11.05 6.26
N ALA A 313 8.65 -12.31 6.64
CA ALA A 313 7.60 -13.08 7.33
C ALA A 313 7.08 -12.38 8.59
N GLY A 314 7.95 -11.73 9.36
CA GLY A 314 7.58 -10.95 10.55
C GLY A 314 6.76 -9.68 10.26
N LEU A 315 6.64 -9.25 9.00
CA LEU A 315 5.84 -8.10 8.57
C LEU A 315 4.44 -8.50 8.10
N TYR A 316 4.21 -9.80 7.84
CA TYR A 316 2.95 -10.30 7.31
C TYR A 316 1.88 -10.39 8.40
N LEU A 317 0.68 -9.94 8.05
CA LEU A 317 -0.55 -10.11 8.79
C LEU A 317 -1.51 -10.90 7.90
N ASN A 318 -1.50 -12.21 8.07
CA ASN A 318 -2.39 -13.08 7.29
C ASN A 318 -3.83 -12.90 7.77
N MET A 319 -4.72 -12.72 6.81
CA MET A 319 -6.13 -12.51 7.03
C MET A 319 -6.90 -13.78 6.68
N ASP A 320 -7.25 -14.51 7.73
CA ASP A 320 -8.00 -15.75 7.66
C ASP A 320 -9.31 -15.60 8.42
N TRP A 321 -10.35 -16.32 7.98
CA TRP A 321 -11.67 -16.28 8.60
C TRP A 321 -12.05 -17.66 9.16
N SER A 322 -12.45 -17.69 10.43
CA SER A 322 -13.14 -18.85 10.99
C SER A 322 -14.62 -18.86 10.58
N GLU A 323 -15.23 -20.04 10.59
CA GLU A 323 -16.66 -20.20 10.34
C GLU A 323 -17.52 -19.34 11.29
N SER A 324 -17.12 -19.22 12.56
CA SER A 324 -17.79 -18.37 13.54
C SER A 324 -17.71 -16.88 13.18
N GLN A 325 -16.56 -16.40 12.71
CA GLN A 325 -16.38 -14.99 12.33
C GLN A 325 -17.16 -14.67 11.05
N LEU A 326 -17.20 -15.57 10.07
CA LEU A 326 -18.03 -15.39 8.86
C LEU A 326 -19.52 -15.39 9.22
N THR A 327 -19.93 -16.27 10.13
CA THR A 327 -21.30 -16.29 10.65
C THR A 327 -21.65 -14.96 11.32
N GLU A 328 -20.72 -14.41 12.11
CA GLU A 328 -20.89 -13.11 12.76
C GLU A 328 -21.05 -11.97 11.76
N VAL A 329 -20.26 -11.93 10.68
CA VAL A 329 -20.41 -10.93 9.60
C VAL A 329 -21.80 -11.02 8.96
N ILE A 330 -22.25 -12.24 8.65
CA ILE A 330 -23.57 -12.46 8.05
C ILE A 330 -24.68 -12.03 9.00
N ASP A 331 -24.61 -12.46 10.26
CA ASP A 331 -25.58 -12.09 11.30
C ASP A 331 -25.61 -10.58 11.53
N ALA A 332 -24.46 -9.91 11.57
CA ALA A 332 -24.37 -8.46 11.72
C ALA A 332 -25.11 -7.72 10.58
N ARG A 333 -24.85 -8.12 9.33
CA ARG A 333 -25.50 -7.54 8.14
C ARG A 333 -27.00 -7.78 8.10
N VAL A 334 -27.42 -9.02 8.40
CA VAL A 334 -28.84 -9.38 8.53
C VAL A 334 -29.52 -8.54 9.61
N ASN A 335 -28.91 -8.47 10.79
CA ASN A 335 -29.45 -7.73 11.92
C ASN A 335 -29.59 -6.24 11.59
N TYR A 336 -28.58 -5.65 10.96
CA TYR A 336 -28.59 -4.24 10.58
C TYR A 336 -29.72 -3.92 9.57
N LEU A 337 -29.89 -4.75 8.53
CA LEU A 337 -30.99 -4.63 7.59
C LEU A 337 -32.36 -4.70 8.30
N PHE A 338 -32.54 -5.68 9.18
CA PHE A 338 -33.81 -5.91 9.87
C PHE A 338 -34.13 -4.83 10.90
N LYS A 339 -33.14 -4.39 11.66
CA LYS A 339 -33.28 -3.28 12.62
C LYS A 339 -33.73 -1.99 11.95
N ARG A 340 -33.25 -1.77 10.73
CA ARG A 340 -33.54 -0.56 9.97
C ARG A 340 -34.90 -0.58 9.29
N LYS A 341 -35.35 -1.74 8.77
CA LYS A 341 -36.54 -1.83 7.91
C LYS A 341 -37.76 -2.49 8.56
N TYR A 342 -37.58 -3.36 9.55
CA TYR A 342 -38.63 -4.33 9.90
C TYR A 342 -38.91 -4.46 11.41
N THR A 343 -37.89 -4.44 12.26
CA THR A 343 -38.05 -4.71 13.70
C THR A 343 -37.00 -3.96 14.53
N ARG A 344 -37.15 -3.96 15.85
CA ARG A 344 -36.09 -3.50 16.78
C ARG A 344 -35.38 -4.65 17.48
N GLU A 345 -35.90 -5.86 17.31
CA GLU A 345 -35.31 -7.07 17.87
C GLU A 345 -34.07 -7.48 17.10
N ASN A 346 -33.18 -8.21 17.77
CA ASN A 346 -32.04 -8.80 17.08
C ASN A 346 -32.53 -9.94 16.19
N VAL A 347 -32.10 -9.93 14.93
CA VAL A 347 -32.43 -10.97 13.94
C VAL A 347 -31.13 -11.55 13.40
N LYS A 348 -31.02 -12.86 13.43
CA LYS A 348 -29.92 -13.64 12.84
C LYS A 348 -30.35 -14.29 11.54
N LEU A 349 -29.39 -14.77 10.76
CA LEU A 349 -29.70 -15.50 9.53
C LEU A 349 -30.58 -16.73 9.80
N GLU A 350 -30.33 -17.43 10.92
CA GLU A 350 -31.07 -18.62 11.33
C GLU A 350 -32.55 -18.34 11.65
N ASP A 351 -32.89 -17.10 12.01
CA ASP A 351 -34.29 -16.70 12.26
C ASP A 351 -35.08 -16.53 10.96
N ILE A 352 -34.39 -16.32 9.84
CA ILE A 352 -34.99 -16.07 8.52
C ILE A 352 -35.09 -17.36 7.72
N ILE A 353 -34.05 -18.18 7.74
CA ILE A 353 -34.00 -19.43 7.00
C ILE A 353 -34.52 -20.56 7.90
N LYS A 354 -35.64 -21.18 7.52
CA LYS A 354 -36.24 -22.29 8.30
C LYS A 354 -35.22 -23.39 8.61
N ILE A 355 -34.85 -23.48 9.89
CA ILE A 355 -34.02 -24.53 10.48
C ILE A 355 -34.75 -25.87 10.32
N GLY A 356 -34.37 -26.64 9.32
CA GLY A 356 -34.99 -27.93 8.99
C GLY A 356 -34.70 -28.38 7.56
N GLY A 357 -34.41 -27.44 6.65
CA GLY A 357 -33.86 -27.74 5.34
C GLY A 357 -32.34 -27.89 5.39
N GLN A 358 -31.81 -29.07 5.10
CA GLN A 358 -30.41 -29.19 4.70
C GLN A 358 -30.28 -28.82 3.23
N ILE A 359 -29.33 -27.94 2.91
CA ILE A 359 -28.95 -27.68 1.51
C ILE A 359 -27.72 -28.53 1.25
N GLN A 360 -27.84 -29.53 0.37
CA GLN A 360 -26.76 -30.48 0.08
C GLN A 360 -26.14 -31.13 1.33
N LYS A 361 -26.98 -31.51 2.30
CA LYS A 361 -26.56 -32.09 3.61
C LYS A 361 -25.79 -31.14 4.54
N LYS A 362 -25.70 -29.85 4.24
CA LYS A 362 -25.14 -28.81 5.13
C LYS A 362 -26.25 -27.94 5.72
N SER A 363 -25.98 -27.31 6.86
CA SER A 363 -26.81 -26.20 7.35
C SER A 363 -26.80 -25.06 6.33
N PRO A 364 -27.80 -24.18 6.27
CA PRO A 364 -27.79 -23.03 5.35
C PRO A 364 -26.52 -22.17 5.49
N ILE A 365 -26.08 -21.89 6.72
CA ILE A 365 -24.82 -21.19 7.00
C ILE A 365 -23.62 -22.00 6.51
N GLY A 366 -23.56 -23.29 6.83
CA GLY A 366 -22.47 -24.16 6.38
C GLY A 366 -22.45 -24.38 4.86
N TYR A 367 -23.59 -24.21 4.17
CA TYR A 367 -23.65 -24.18 2.71
C TYR A 367 -23.11 -22.87 2.15
N LEU A 368 -23.44 -21.72 2.76
CA LEU A 368 -22.90 -20.42 2.34
C LEU A 368 -21.38 -20.34 2.56
N ILE A 369 -20.92 -20.74 3.75
CA ILE A 369 -19.50 -20.70 4.12
C ILE A 369 -18.72 -21.82 3.43
N GLY A 370 -19.27 -23.04 3.37
CA GLY A 370 -18.59 -24.20 2.81
C GLY A 370 -18.50 -24.25 1.29
N ASN A 371 -19.06 -23.27 0.58
CA ASN A 371 -18.83 -23.01 -0.84
C ASN A 371 -17.93 -21.78 -1.07
N ALA A 372 -17.55 -21.05 0.00
CA ALA A 372 -16.52 -20.06 -0.12
C ALA A 372 -15.19 -20.79 -0.43
N PRO A 373 -14.39 -20.29 -1.39
CA PRO A 373 -13.09 -20.88 -1.63
C PRO A 373 -12.28 -20.82 -0.33
N ASN A 374 -11.71 -21.95 0.11
CA ASN A 374 -10.92 -22.03 1.36
C ASN A 374 -10.08 -20.76 1.55
N PHE A 375 -10.39 -19.98 2.59
CA PHE A 375 -9.76 -18.69 2.86
C PHE A 375 -8.26 -18.86 3.09
#